data_AF-A0A1M5GZF9-F1
#
_entry.id   AF-A0A1M5GZF9-F1
#
_cell.length_a   1.000
_cell.length_b   1.000
_cell.length_c   1.000
_cell.angle_alpha   90.00
_cell.angle_beta   90.00
_cell.angle_gamma   90.00
#
_symmetry.space_group_name_H-M   'P 1'
#
loop_
_entity.id
_entity.type
_entity.pdbx_description
1 polymer ?
#
loop_
_entity_poly.entity_id
_entity_poly.type
_entity_poly.pdbx_seq_one_letter_code
_entity_poly.pdbx_strand_id
1 'polypeptide(L)'
;MRYPELHFFFLGALFTTILALVLSLFKIKASLHMAAISGFTIFAVGLNLHLQLHNPYWGALLILLSGITASSRLEMNAHTPKELLIGLFVGVLPQVLFLYLWL
;
A
#
# COMPACT_ATOMS: atom_id res chain seq x y z
N MET A 1 -13.06 17.43 10.86
CA MET A 1 -12.70 17.19 9.43
C MET A 1 -13.87 16.50 8.77
N ARG A 2 -14.23 16.85 7.53
CA ARG A 2 -15.44 16.34 6.86
C ARG A 2 -15.29 14.89 6.36
N TYR A 3 -14.05 14.40 6.19
CA TYR A 3 -13.71 13.04 5.69
C TYR A 3 -12.42 12.52 6.36
N PRO A 4 -12.49 11.94 7.57
CA PRO A 4 -11.30 11.44 8.28
C PRO A 4 -10.55 10.35 7.52
N GLU A 5 -11.26 9.45 6.84
CA GLU A 5 -10.70 8.33 6.06
C GLU A 5 -9.70 8.80 4.99
N LEU A 6 -10.07 9.82 4.22
CA LEU A 6 -9.22 10.34 3.15
C LEU A 6 -8.03 11.12 3.69
N HIS A 7 -8.22 11.83 4.81
CA HIS A 7 -7.13 12.53 5.49
C HIS A 7 -6.04 11.55 5.94
N PHE A 8 -6.44 10.46 6.62
CA PHE A 8 -5.52 9.43 7.10
C PHE A 8 -4.92 8.59 5.97
N PHE A 9 -5.63 8.40 4.85
CA PHE A 9 -5.07 7.78 3.66
C PHE A 9 -3.89 8.57 3.09
N PHE A 10 -4.05 9.87 2.88
CA PHE A 10 -2.97 10.74 2.39
C PHE A 10 -1.84 10.88 3.39
N LEU A 11 -2.14 10.91 4.69
CA LEU A 11 -1.11 10.89 5.74
C LEU A 11 -0.32 9.57 5.72
N GLY A 12 -0.99 8.43 5.56
CA GLY A 12 -0.35 7.14 5.36
C GLY A 12 0.55 7.12 4.12
N ALA A 13 0.09 7.67 3.00
CA ALA A 13 0.87 7.79 1.78
C ALA A 13 2.11 8.68 1.96
N LEU A 14 2.01 9.76 2.74
CA LEU A 14 3.15 10.60 3.12
C LEU A 14 4.18 9.82 3.94
N PHE A 15 3.74 9.04 4.93
CA PHE A 15 4.65 8.20 5.72
C PHE A 15 5.28 7.07 4.88
N THR A 16 4.53 6.47 3.95
CA THR A 16 5.05 5.51 2.96
C THR A 16 6.18 6.12 2.12
N THR A 17 6.01 7.35 1.63
CA THR A 17 7.05 8.01 0.82
C THR A 17 8.24 8.47 1.64
N ILE A 18 8.04 8.95 2.87
CA ILE A 18 9.13 9.24 3.82
C ILE A 18 9.94 7.97 4.10
N LEU A 19 9.27 6.85 4.38
CA LEU A 19 9.95 5.57 4.65
C LEU A 19 10.71 5.07 3.42
N ALA A 20 10.12 5.20 2.22
CA ALA A 20 10.79 4.87 0.98
C ALA A 20 12.03 5.75 0.72
N LEU A 21 11.95 7.05 1.04
CA LEU A 21 13.08 7.97 0.98
C LEU A 21 14.19 7.53 1.95
N VAL A 22 13.85 7.22 3.20
CA VAL A 22 14.81 6.73 4.20
C VAL A 22 15.51 5.47 3.70
N LEU A 23 14.77 4.48 3.19
CA LEU A 23 15.36 3.26 2.61
C LEU A 23 16.29 3.56 1.43
N SER A 24 15.92 4.52 0.58
CA SER A 24 16.75 4.98 -0.53
C SER A 24 18.09 5.57 -0.05
N LEU A 25 18.08 6.36 1.03
CA LEU A 25 19.30 6.89 1.65
C LEU A 25 20.23 5.78 2.17
N PHE A 26 19.67 4.66 2.64
CA PHE A 26 20.42 3.47 3.05
C PHE A 26 20.78 2.53 1.88
N LYS A 27 20.55 2.94 0.62
CA LYS A 27 20.78 2.14 -0.59
C LYS A 27 19.95 0.85 -0.65
N ILE A 28 18.84 0.79 0.10
CA ILE A 28 17.88 -0.32 0.04
C ILE A 28 16.86 0.00 -1.06
N LYS A 29 16.83 -0.82 -2.10
CA LYS A 29 15.87 -0.69 -3.20
C LYS A 29 14.50 -1.20 -2.76
N ALA A 30 13.52 -0.32 -2.67
CA ALA A 30 12.13 -0.69 -2.43
C ALA A 30 11.28 -0.38 -3.67
N SER A 31 10.40 -1.29 -4.05
CA SER A 31 9.49 -1.05 -5.19
C SER A 31 8.38 -0.08 -4.79
N LEU A 32 8.44 1.16 -5.28
CA LEU A 32 7.40 2.17 -5.07
C LEU A 32 6.04 1.74 -5.65
N HIS A 33 6.04 0.92 -6.70
CA HIS A 33 4.79 0.42 -7.29
C HIS A 33 4.11 -0.57 -6.35
N MET A 34 4.91 -1.43 -5.69
CA MET A 34 4.38 -2.32 -4.64
C MET A 34 3.89 -1.54 -3.43
N ALA A 35 4.61 -0.49 -3.02
CA ALA A 35 4.19 0.36 -1.90
C ALA A 35 2.85 1.06 -2.18
N ALA A 36 2.68 1.60 -3.40
CA ALA A 36 1.45 2.27 -3.79
C ALA A 36 0.24 1.32 -3.87
N ILE A 37 0.37 0.19 -4.59
CA ILE A 37 -0.77 -0.74 -4.77
C ILE A 37 -1.16 -1.42 -3.46
N SER A 38 -0.18 -1.80 -2.62
CA SER A 38 -0.46 -2.43 -1.33
C SER A 38 -1.09 -1.46 -0.35
N GLY A 39 -0.61 -0.22 -0.26
CA GLY A 39 -1.21 0.81 0.58
C GLY A 39 -2.65 1.15 0.16
N PHE A 40 -2.88 1.29 -1.15
CA PHE A 40 -4.23 1.50 -1.69
C PHE A 40 -5.17 0.31 -1.42
N THR A 41 -4.66 -0.92 -1.50
CA THR A 41 -5.44 -2.14 -1.19
C THR A 41 -5.92 -2.14 0.26
N ILE A 42 -5.04 -1.83 1.22
CA ILE A 42 -5.41 -1.72 2.64
C ILE A 42 -6.47 -0.64 2.85
N PHE A 43 -6.28 0.53 2.25
CA PHE A 43 -7.26 1.61 2.35
C PHE A 43 -8.63 1.22 1.78
N ALA A 44 -8.68 0.62 0.60
CA ALA A 44 -9.94 0.22 -0.03
C ALA A 44 -10.67 -0.87 0.76
N VAL A 45 -9.94 -1.83 1.33
CA VAL A 45 -10.51 -2.85 2.23
C VAL A 45 -11.03 -2.20 3.51
N GLY A 46 -10.25 -1.30 4.12
CA GLY A 46 -10.66 -0.52 5.29
C GLY A 46 -11.91 0.32 5.04
N LEU A 47 -12.01 0.95 3.87
CA LEU A 47 -13.15 1.75 3.46
C LEU A 47 -14.41 0.89 3.28
N ASN A 48 -14.26 -0.31 2.71
CA ASN A 48 -15.35 -1.27 2.59
C ASN A 48 -15.92 -1.68 3.95
N LEU A 49 -15.04 -1.88 4.94
CA LEU A 49 -15.40 -2.20 6.32
C LEU A 49 -16.09 -1.01 7.01
N HIS A 50 -15.50 0.19 6.94
CA HIS A 50 -16.04 1.40 7.57
C HIS A 50 -17.42 1.78 7.04
N LEU A 51 -17.63 1.65 5.72
CA LEU A 51 -18.92 1.95 5.07
C LEU A 51 -19.92 0.78 5.09
N GLN A 52 -19.55 -0.38 5.64
CA GLN A 52 -20.38 -1.59 5.68
C GLN A 52 -20.94 -2.00 4.31
N LEU A 53 -20.15 -1.82 3.24
CA LEU A 53 -20.60 -2.07 1.86
C LEU A 53 -20.72 -3.57 1.53
N HIS A 54 -20.17 -4.46 2.37
CA HIS A 54 -20.17 -5.93 2.19
C HIS A 54 -19.77 -6.38 0.77
N ASN A 55 -18.92 -5.61 0.08
CA ASN A 55 -18.56 -5.85 -1.30
C ASN A 55 -17.13 -6.42 -1.38
N PRO A 56 -16.96 -7.73 -1.56
CA PRO A 56 -15.64 -8.36 -1.62
C PRO A 56 -14.94 -8.15 -2.96
N TYR A 57 -15.66 -7.77 -4.02
CA TYR A 57 -15.14 -7.72 -5.39
C TYR A 57 -14.02 -6.70 -5.54
N TRP A 58 -14.16 -5.51 -4.93
CA TRP A 58 -13.12 -4.48 -4.99
C TRP A 58 -11.82 -4.90 -4.31
N GLY A 59 -11.91 -5.51 -3.12
CA GLY A 59 -10.73 -6.03 -2.42
C GLY A 59 -10.04 -7.14 -3.21
N ALA A 60 -10.82 -8.10 -3.73
CA ALA A 60 -10.30 -9.20 -4.55
C ALA A 60 -9.60 -8.70 -5.82
N LEU A 61 -10.19 -7.71 -6.51
CA LEU A 61 -9.59 -7.09 -7.68
C LEU A 61 -8.24 -6.43 -7.35
N LEU A 62 -8.16 -5.69 -6.25
CA LEU A 62 -6.91 -5.02 -5.85
C LEU A 62 -5.82 -6.00 -5.44
N ILE A 63 -6.18 -7.11 -4.78
CA ILE A 63 -5.23 -8.19 -4.48
C ILE A 63 -4.69 -8.81 -5.77
N LEU A 64 -5.56 -9.07 -6.76
CA LEU A 64 -5.15 -9.59 -8.06
C LEU A 64 -4.24 -8.59 -8.80
N LEU A 65 -4.57 -7.30 -8.80
CA LEU A 65 -3.75 -6.25 -9.40
C LEU A 65 -2.40 -6.10 -8.70
N SER A 66 -2.33 -6.31 -7.38
CA SER A 66 -1.06 -6.37 -6.65
C SER A 66 -0.20 -7.53 -7.12
N GLY A 67 -0.79 -8.70 -7.40
CA GLY A 67 -0.09 -9.85 -7.99
C GLY A 67 0.44 -9.56 -9.39
N ILE A 68 -0.38 -8.97 -10.26
CA ILE A 68 0.04 -8.55 -11.62
C ILE A 68 1.18 -7.54 -11.54
N THR A 69 1.06 -6.55 -10.65
CA THR A 69 2.09 -5.53 -10.44
C THR A 69 3.40 -6.19 -9.99
N ALA A 70 3.34 -7.14 -9.06
CA ALA A 70 4.51 -7.88 -8.61
C ALA A 70 5.18 -8.67 -9.75
N SER A 71 4.39 -9.43 -10.51
CA SER A 71 4.89 -10.23 -11.65
C SER A 71 5.54 -9.36 -12.71
N SER A 72 4.93 -8.21 -13.04
CA SER A 72 5.51 -7.25 -14.00
C SER A 72 6.91 -6.77 -13.59
N ARG A 73 7.14 -6.52 -12.29
CA ARG A 73 8.46 -6.06 -11.80
C ARG A 73 9.52 -7.17 -11.80
N LEU A 74 9.11 -8.41 -11.60
CA LEU A 74 9.99 -9.58 -11.68
C LEU A 74 10.36 -9.89 -13.14
N GLU A 75 9.38 -9.89 -14.05
CA GLU A 75 9.60 -10.12 -15.49
C GLU A 75 10.54 -9.07 -16.11
N MET A 76 10.39 -7.81 -15.71
CA MET A 76 11.31 -6.74 -16.15
C MET A 76 12.71 -6.83 -15.54
N ASN A 77 12.98 -7.79 -14.67
CA ASN A 77 14.23 -7.92 -13.90
C ASN A 77 14.61 -6.62 -13.15
N ALA A 78 13.63 -5.77 -12.87
CA ALA A 78 13.85 -4.45 -12.29
C ALA A 78 14.07 -4.52 -10.77
N HIS A 79 13.51 -5.57 -10.15
CA HIS A 79 13.57 -5.80 -8.71
C HIS A 79 13.68 -7.28 -8.37
N THR A 80 14.26 -7.57 -7.21
CA THR A 80 14.25 -8.93 -6.64
C THR A 80 12.99 -9.16 -5.77
N PRO A 81 12.59 -10.42 -5.52
CA PRO A 81 11.45 -10.72 -4.63
C PRO A 81 11.56 -10.07 -3.24
N LYS A 82 12.79 -9.93 -2.71
CA LYS A 82 13.04 -9.25 -1.43
C LYS A 82 12.70 -7.75 -1.49
N GLU A 83 13.07 -7.09 -2.58
CA GLU A 83 12.78 -5.66 -2.79
C GLU A 83 11.28 -5.38 -2.98
N LEU A 84 10.56 -6.32 -3.61
CA LEU A 84 9.10 -6.28 -3.70
C LEU A 84 8.46 -6.43 -2.32
N LEU A 85 8.94 -7.39 -1.51
CA LEU A 85 8.44 -7.62 -0.16
C LEU A 85 8.65 -6.38 0.72
N ILE A 86 9.82 -5.76 0.64
CA ILE A 86 10.11 -4.49 1.34
C ILE A 86 9.14 -3.41 0.87
N GLY A 87 8.94 -3.24 -0.44
CA GLY A 87 8.00 -2.27 -1.00
C GLY A 87 6.56 -2.50 -0.49
N LEU A 88 6.12 -3.76 -0.41
CA LEU A 88 4.82 -4.13 0.14
C LEU A 88 4.70 -3.72 1.61
N PHE A 89 5.66 -4.05 2.46
CA PHE A 89 5.61 -3.67 3.89
C PHE A 89 5.65 -2.15 4.09
N VAL A 90 6.43 -1.44 3.27
CA VAL A 90 6.51 0.03 3.30
C VAL A 90 5.17 0.68 2.94
N GLY A 91 4.39 0.07 2.05
CA GLY A 91 3.03 0.50 1.72
C GLY A 91 2.00 0.16 2.79
N VAL A 92 2.05 -1.07 3.33
CA VAL A 92 1.06 -1.60 4.27
C VAL A 92 1.19 -0.99 5.67
N LEU A 93 2.41 -0.90 6.22
CA LEU A 93 2.62 -0.52 7.63
C LEU A 93 2.02 0.86 7.97
N PRO A 94 2.29 1.93 7.20
CA PRO A 94 1.69 3.23 7.49
C PRO A 94 0.18 3.22 7.36
N GLN A 95 -0.35 2.54 6.34
CA GLN A 95 -1.80 2.48 6.11
C GLN A 95 -2.53 1.74 7.23
N VAL A 96 -1.99 0.61 7.71
CA VAL A 96 -2.55 -0.13 8.85
C VAL A 96 -2.46 0.67 10.15
N LEU A 97 -1.36 1.39 10.38
CA LEU A 97 -1.19 2.23 11.57
C LEU A 97 -2.29 3.30 11.65
N PHE A 98 -2.56 3.99 10.54
CA PHE A 98 -3.59 5.02 10.50
C PHE A 98 -5.00 4.45 10.39
N LEU A 99 -5.18 3.24 9.88
CA LEU A 99 -6.47 2.56 9.81
C LEU A 99 -7.17 2.51 11.19
N TYR A 100 -6.41 2.28 12.26
CA TYR A 100 -6.91 2.24 13.63
C TYR A 100 -7.54 3.56 14.11
N LEU A 101 -7.17 4.70 13.51
CA LEU A 101 -7.64 6.02 13.96
C LEU A 101 -8.99 6.44 13.37
N TRP A 102 -9.47 5.77 12.33
CA TRP A 102 -10.71 6.15 11.65
C TRP A 102 -11.67 4.99 11.36
N LEU A 103 -11.21 3.74 11.47
CA LEU A 103 -12.07 2.57 11.41
C LEU A 103 -12.93 2.46 12.69
#